data_AF-A0A960K785-F1
#
_entry.id   AF-A0A960K785-F1
#
_cell.length_a   1.000
_cell.length_b   1.000
_cell.length_c   1.000
_cell.angle_alpha   90.00
_cell.angle_beta   90.00
_cell.angle_gamma   90.00
#
_symmetry.space_group_name_H-M   'P 1'
#
loop_
_entity.id
_entity.type
_entity.pdbx_description
1 polymer ?
#
loop_
_entity_poly.entity_id
_entity_poly.type
_entity_poly.pdbx_seq_one_letter_code
_entity_poly.pdbx_strand_id
1 'polypeptide(L)'
;ALVTLALALAAHPFWWPIAAAAPLVAVELWFGARSRSRRLVPELAGAIGVSGVAAAIVLAGSGGERLALGAWLVVAARATTAIPHVRAQVQRLHGRAAPAGPLIAADAAALTLSALAVAIEPAVAAGAAAIVALVALGWALGRSLAPAKVLGLRQTFFGLAVVIATAAGFHLT
;
A
#
# COMPACT_ATOMS: atom_id res chain seq x y z
N ALA A 1 5.38 -8.05 26.96
CA ALA A 1 4.82 -9.38 26.66
C ALA A 1 4.81 -9.68 25.16
N LEU A 2 4.05 -8.95 24.33
CA LEU A 2 3.98 -9.24 22.88
C LEU A 2 5.28 -8.95 22.13
N VAL A 3 5.93 -7.80 22.38
CA VAL A 3 7.22 -7.44 21.75
C VAL A 3 8.33 -8.42 22.12
N THR A 4 8.41 -8.79 23.40
CA THR A 4 9.37 -9.78 23.90
C THR A 4 9.13 -11.17 23.29
N LEU A 5 7.86 -11.56 23.09
CA LEU A 5 7.52 -12.81 22.43
C LEU A 5 7.89 -12.79 20.93
N ALA A 6 7.65 -11.67 20.24
CA ALA A 6 8.04 -11.49 18.84
C ALA A 6 9.57 -11.56 18.66
N LEU A 7 10.34 -10.93 19.55
CA LEU A 7 11.80 -11.02 19.53
C LEU A 7 12.31 -12.44 19.80
N ALA A 8 11.61 -13.21 20.64
CA ALA A 8 12.00 -14.58 20.96
C ALA A 8 11.67 -15.59 19.84
N LEU A 9 10.65 -15.32 19.03
CA LEU A 9 10.18 -16.22 17.98
C LEU A 9 10.68 -15.87 16.57
N ALA A 10 11.31 -14.70 16.40
CA ALA A 10 11.72 -14.23 15.07
C ALA A 10 12.90 -15.04 14.51
N ALA A 11 12.83 -15.39 13.24
CA ALA A 11 13.94 -16.05 12.56
C ALA A 11 15.06 -15.06 12.16
N HIS A 12 14.69 -13.82 11.81
CA HIS A 12 15.64 -12.77 11.42
C HIS A 12 15.35 -11.42 12.10
N PRO A 13 16.32 -10.48 12.11
CA PRO A 13 16.12 -9.11 12.58
C PRO A 13 15.03 -8.38 11.77
N PHE A 14 13.82 -8.28 12.32
CA PHE A 14 12.64 -7.70 11.66
C PHE A 14 12.42 -6.19 11.94
N TRP A 15 13.35 -5.55 12.65
CA TRP A 15 13.19 -4.18 13.14
C TRP A 15 13.59 -3.10 12.11
N TRP A 16 14.47 -3.42 11.16
CA TRP A 16 14.95 -2.43 10.20
C TRP A 16 13.85 -1.85 9.29
N PRO A 17 12.81 -2.60 8.83
CA PRO A 17 11.72 -2.01 8.06
C PRO A 17 10.92 -1.01 8.89
N ILE A 18 10.76 -1.28 10.20
CA ILE A 18 10.07 -0.38 11.13
C ILE A 18 10.89 0.91 11.28
N ALA A 19 12.21 0.80 11.46
CA ALA A 19 13.10 1.94 11.52
C ALA A 19 13.09 2.76 10.21
N ALA A 20 13.09 2.09 9.06
CA ALA A 20 13.00 2.74 7.75
C ALA A 20 11.65 3.41 7.50
N ALA A 21 10.56 2.87 8.04
CA ALA A 21 9.22 3.44 7.97
C ALA A 21 8.99 4.60 8.95
N ALA A 22 9.75 4.65 10.05
CA ALA A 22 9.63 5.68 11.10
C ALA A 22 9.57 7.13 10.58
N PRO A 23 10.43 7.59 9.65
CA PRO A 23 10.33 8.96 9.12
C PRO A 23 9.00 9.23 8.41
N LEU A 24 8.43 8.25 7.70
CA LEU A 24 7.15 8.40 7.01
C LEU A 24 5.99 8.53 7.99
N VAL A 25 6.00 7.69 9.04
CA VAL A 25 5.02 7.77 10.14
C VAL A 25 5.17 9.09 10.91
N ALA A 26 6.40 9.56 11.12
CA ALA A 26 6.65 10.85 11.76
C ALA A 26 6.05 12.02 10.97
N VAL A 27 6.12 11.99 9.63
CA VAL A 27 5.46 12.99 8.77
C VAL A 27 3.94 12.97 8.99
N GLU A 28 3.32 11.79 9.03
CA GLU A 28 1.89 11.67 9.32
C GLU A 28 1.54 12.28 10.69
N LEU A 29 2.27 11.89 11.74
CA LEU A 29 2.05 12.36 13.11
C LEU A 29 2.25 13.88 13.24
N TRP A 30 3.26 14.44 12.59
CA TRP A 30 3.55 15.87 12.59
C TRP A 30 2.42 16.70 11.96
N PHE A 31 1.83 16.18 10.87
CA PHE A 31 0.67 16.79 10.22
C PHE A 31 -0.61 16.55 11.02
N GLY A 32 -0.74 15.40 11.67
CA GLY A 32 -1.81 15.07 12.61
C GLY A 32 -1.88 16.07 13.76
N ALA A 33 -0.75 16.35 14.40
CA ALA A 33 -0.62 17.33 15.48
C ALA A 33 -0.99 18.77 15.04
N ARG A 34 -0.96 19.07 13.73
CA ARG A 34 -1.34 20.36 13.15
C ARG A 34 -2.75 20.39 12.56
N SER A 35 -3.56 19.35 12.78
CA SER A 35 -4.90 19.19 12.17
C SER A 35 -4.87 19.23 10.63
N ARG A 36 -3.75 18.83 10.01
CA ARG A 36 -3.56 18.79 8.54
C ARG A 36 -3.45 17.36 8.00
N SER A 37 -3.86 16.35 8.78
CA SER A 37 -3.81 14.93 8.37
C SER A 37 -4.58 14.62 7.09
N ARG A 38 -5.63 15.40 6.76
CA ARG A 38 -6.45 15.21 5.54
C ARG A 38 -5.74 15.61 4.23
N ARG A 39 -4.49 16.10 4.29
CA ARG A 39 -3.68 16.37 3.09
C ARG A 39 -3.16 15.05 2.51
N LEU A 40 -2.94 15.01 1.19
CA LEU A 40 -2.57 13.76 0.50
C LEU A 40 -1.20 13.24 0.93
N VAL A 41 -0.25 14.15 1.13
CA VAL A 41 1.13 13.81 1.53
C VAL A 41 1.18 13.02 2.85
N PRO A 42 0.63 13.51 3.99
CA PRO A 42 0.67 12.76 5.24
C PRO A 42 -0.17 11.47 5.20
N GLU A 43 -1.28 11.45 4.45
CA GLU A 43 -2.10 10.24 4.29
C GLU A 43 -1.34 9.13 3.54
N LEU A 44 -0.62 9.48 2.48
CA LEU A 44 0.24 8.54 1.75
C LEU A 44 1.46 8.13 2.59
N ALA A 45 2.13 9.07 3.24
CA ALA A 45 3.29 8.77 4.09
C ALA A 45 2.92 7.79 5.21
N GLY A 46 1.79 8.03 5.87
CA GLY A 46 1.25 7.12 6.88
C GLY A 46 0.99 5.72 6.34
N ALA A 47 0.25 5.63 5.23
CA ALA A 47 -0.10 4.33 4.64
C ALA A 47 1.13 3.54 4.15
N ILE A 48 2.12 4.21 3.54
CA ILE A 48 3.37 3.60 3.08
C ILE A 48 4.28 3.24 4.26
N GLY A 49 4.28 4.05 5.33
CA GLY A 49 5.01 3.75 6.56
C GLY A 49 4.44 2.51 7.24
N VAL A 50 3.13 2.48 7.46
CA VAL A 50 2.44 1.34 8.09
C VAL A 50 2.54 0.07 7.25
N SER A 51 2.60 0.17 5.92
CA SER A 51 2.82 -1.02 5.08
C SER A 51 4.18 -1.68 5.29
N GLY A 52 5.16 -1.00 5.91
CA GLY A 52 6.44 -1.59 6.32
C GLY A 52 6.29 -2.72 7.34
N VAL A 53 5.14 -2.80 8.02
CA VAL A 53 4.79 -3.95 8.87
C VAL A 53 4.75 -5.25 8.06
N ALA A 54 4.37 -5.21 6.77
CA ALA A 54 4.40 -6.40 5.92
C ALA A 54 5.82 -6.95 5.75
N ALA A 55 6.83 -6.08 5.51
CA ALA A 55 8.23 -6.49 5.47
C ALA A 55 8.69 -7.05 6.82
N ALA A 56 8.32 -6.41 7.93
CA ALA A 56 8.66 -6.89 9.26
C ALA A 56 8.07 -8.29 9.52
N ILE A 57 6.83 -8.56 9.10
CA ILE A 57 6.20 -9.88 9.22
C ILE A 57 6.97 -10.94 8.41
N VAL A 58 7.35 -10.62 7.16
CA VAL A 58 8.12 -11.54 6.30
C VAL A 58 9.46 -11.91 6.95
N LEU A 59 10.18 -10.93 7.49
CA LEU A 59 11.46 -11.14 8.18
C LEU A 59 11.33 -11.81 9.55
N ALA A 60 10.23 -11.55 10.27
CA ALA A 60 9.97 -12.22 11.54
C ALA A 60 9.68 -13.70 11.32
N GLY A 61 9.04 -14.05 10.20
CA GLY A 61 8.99 -15.41 9.68
C GLY A 61 10.32 -15.84 9.07
N SER A 62 10.30 -16.88 8.24
CA SER A 62 11.49 -17.40 7.54
C SER A 62 11.71 -16.79 6.15
N GLY A 63 11.15 -15.60 5.88
CA GLY A 63 11.25 -14.95 4.59
C GLY A 63 12.56 -14.17 4.43
N GLY A 64 13.09 -14.13 3.20
CA GLY A 64 14.30 -13.38 2.89
C GLY A 64 14.09 -11.86 2.76
N GLU A 65 15.18 -11.09 2.84
CA GLU A 65 15.15 -9.63 2.75
C GLU A 65 14.56 -9.11 1.43
N ARG A 66 14.86 -9.78 0.31
CA ARG A 66 14.33 -9.43 -1.02
C ARG A 66 12.80 -9.55 -1.05
N LEU A 67 12.26 -10.64 -0.49
CA LEU A 67 10.82 -10.85 -0.37
C LEU A 67 10.17 -9.82 0.55
N ALA A 68 10.82 -9.49 1.67
CA ALA A 68 10.31 -8.47 2.58
C ALA A 68 10.21 -7.10 1.89
N LEU A 69 11.27 -6.68 1.18
CA LEU A 69 11.28 -5.45 0.39
C LEU A 69 10.24 -5.48 -0.74
N GLY A 70 10.17 -6.56 -1.51
CA GLY A 70 9.19 -6.73 -2.58
C GLY A 70 7.75 -6.64 -2.07
N ALA A 71 7.43 -7.32 -0.97
CA ALA A 71 6.11 -7.28 -0.34
C ALA A 71 5.76 -5.86 0.15
N TRP A 72 6.70 -5.17 0.80
CA TRP A 72 6.47 -3.79 1.23
C TRP A 72 6.18 -2.87 0.04
N LEU A 73 6.97 -2.97 -1.03
CA LEU A 73 6.76 -2.16 -2.23
C LEU A 73 5.40 -2.43 -2.90
N VAL A 74 4.93 -3.68 -2.94
CA VAL A 74 3.60 -4.01 -3.48
C VAL A 74 2.49 -3.37 -2.65
N VAL A 75 2.56 -3.45 -1.31
CA VAL A 75 1.54 -2.84 -0.44
C VAL A 75 1.63 -1.31 -0.48
N ALA A 76 2.83 -0.74 -0.58
CA ALA A 76 3.04 0.69 -0.78
C ALA A 76 2.46 1.18 -2.13
N ALA A 77 2.68 0.44 -3.21
CA ALA A 77 2.07 0.71 -4.52
C ALA A 77 0.54 0.70 -4.43
N ARG A 78 -0.01 -0.27 -3.70
CA ARG A 78 -1.46 -0.35 -3.47
C ARG A 78 -2.01 0.89 -2.80
N ALA A 79 -1.40 1.34 -1.71
CA ALA A 79 -1.82 2.55 -1.01
C ALA A 79 -1.72 3.79 -1.91
N THR A 80 -0.63 3.87 -2.70
CA THR A 80 -0.33 5.00 -3.58
C THR A 80 -1.41 5.20 -4.65
N THR A 81 -1.96 4.14 -5.25
CA THR A 81 -3.09 4.27 -6.18
C THR A 81 -4.46 4.33 -5.47
N ALA A 82 -4.66 3.58 -4.37
CA ALA A 82 -5.95 3.50 -3.68
C ALA A 82 -6.45 4.87 -3.19
N ILE A 83 -5.58 5.57 -2.45
CA ILE A 83 -5.95 6.75 -1.67
C ILE A 83 -6.40 7.89 -2.61
N PRO A 84 -5.64 8.26 -3.67
CA PRO A 84 -6.08 9.28 -4.63
C PRO A 84 -7.39 8.94 -5.34
N HIS A 85 -7.59 7.68 -5.76
CA HIS A 85 -8.84 7.26 -6.42
C HIS A 85 -10.05 7.38 -5.49
N VAL A 86 -9.91 6.92 -4.23
CA VAL A 86 -10.96 7.04 -3.22
C VAL A 86 -11.26 8.51 -2.94
N ARG A 87 -10.24 9.34 -2.75
CA ARG A 87 -10.40 10.79 -2.53
C ARG A 87 -11.07 11.48 -3.71
N ALA A 88 -10.76 11.09 -4.94
CA ALA A 88 -11.38 11.61 -6.14
C ALA A 88 -12.87 11.25 -6.18
N GLN A 89 -13.23 10.02 -5.86
CA GLN A 89 -14.63 9.61 -5.79
C GLN A 89 -15.39 10.32 -4.66
N VAL A 90 -14.78 10.46 -3.48
CA VAL A 90 -15.38 11.22 -2.37
C VAL A 90 -15.58 12.68 -2.76
N GLN A 91 -14.64 13.32 -3.47
CA GLN A 91 -14.82 14.67 -3.99
C GLN A 91 -15.99 14.77 -4.98
N ARG A 92 -16.08 13.82 -5.92
CA ARG A 92 -17.17 13.75 -6.89
C ARG A 92 -18.54 13.55 -6.23
N LEU A 93 -18.62 12.73 -5.17
CA LEU A 93 -19.84 12.55 -4.37
C LEU A 93 -20.30 13.87 -3.72
N HIS A 94 -19.38 14.76 -3.39
CA HIS A 94 -19.69 16.10 -2.86
C HIS A 94 -19.78 17.17 -3.96
N GLY A 95 -19.93 16.79 -5.24
CA GLY A 95 -20.06 17.72 -6.36
C GLY A 95 -18.79 18.52 -6.68
N ARG A 96 -17.62 18.11 -6.18
CA ARG A 96 -16.35 18.80 -6.41
C ARG A 96 -15.60 18.19 -7.59
N ALA A 97 -14.92 19.03 -8.37
CA ALA A 97 -14.03 18.59 -9.43
C ALA A 97 -12.87 17.77 -8.83
N ALA A 98 -12.58 16.61 -9.43
CA ALA A 98 -11.44 15.78 -9.09
C ALA A 98 -10.50 15.71 -10.30
N PRO A 99 -9.42 16.51 -10.32
CA PRO A 99 -8.53 16.61 -11.47
C PRO A 99 -7.80 15.29 -11.73
N ALA A 100 -7.59 14.95 -13.00
CA ALA A 100 -6.93 13.71 -13.41
C ALA A 100 -5.42 13.70 -13.11
N GLY A 101 -4.75 14.86 -13.13
CA GLY A 101 -3.29 14.98 -12.98
C GLY A 101 -2.74 14.27 -11.73
N PRO A 102 -3.25 14.56 -10.52
CA PRO A 102 -2.81 13.87 -9.30
C PRO A 102 -3.06 12.36 -9.29
N LEU A 103 -4.10 11.87 -9.98
CA LEU A 103 -4.36 10.43 -10.10
C LEU A 103 -3.33 9.77 -11.01
N ILE A 104 -3.06 10.37 -12.17
CA ILE A 104 -2.06 9.88 -13.11
C ILE A 104 -0.67 9.83 -12.47
N ALA A 105 -0.30 10.87 -11.72
CA ALA A 105 0.97 10.91 -10.99
C ALA A 105 1.07 9.80 -9.93
N ALA A 106 -0.03 9.54 -9.22
CA ALA A 106 -0.09 8.47 -8.23
C ALA A 106 -0.06 7.07 -8.86
N ASP A 107 -0.76 6.87 -9.98
CA ASP A 107 -0.73 5.60 -10.72
C ASP A 107 0.66 5.35 -11.30
N ALA A 108 1.31 6.37 -11.85
CA ALA A 108 2.69 6.27 -12.33
C ALA A 108 3.65 5.87 -11.19
N ALA A 109 3.49 6.47 -10.01
CA ALA A 109 4.27 6.10 -8.82
C ALA A 109 3.97 4.65 -8.37
N ALA A 110 2.71 4.23 -8.34
CA ALA A 110 2.31 2.88 -7.98
C ALA A 110 2.86 1.83 -8.96
N LEU A 111 2.82 2.12 -10.27
CA LEU A 111 3.40 1.25 -11.30
C LEU A 111 4.92 1.17 -11.20
N THR A 112 5.59 2.29 -10.88
CA THR A 112 7.04 2.32 -10.65
C THR A 112 7.43 1.46 -9.45
N LEU A 113 6.71 1.61 -8.32
CA LEU A 113 6.91 0.79 -7.13
C LEU A 113 6.67 -0.70 -7.42
N SER A 114 5.64 -1.01 -8.21
CA SER A 114 5.33 -2.39 -8.62
C SER A 114 6.43 -2.99 -9.50
N ALA A 115 6.96 -2.23 -10.46
CA ALA A 115 8.07 -2.66 -11.30
C ALA A 115 9.35 -2.89 -10.48
N LEU A 116 9.66 -1.99 -9.55
CA LEU A 116 10.79 -2.14 -8.64
C LEU A 116 10.64 -3.38 -7.74
N ALA A 117 9.42 -3.65 -7.25
CA ALA A 117 9.14 -4.84 -6.44
C ALA A 117 9.50 -6.13 -7.20
N VAL A 118 9.07 -6.24 -8.47
CA VAL A 118 9.36 -7.41 -9.32
C VAL A 118 10.84 -7.50 -9.68
N ALA A 119 11.51 -6.37 -9.91
CA ALA A 119 12.95 -6.35 -10.17
C ALA A 119 13.77 -6.84 -8.97
N ILE A 120 13.33 -6.53 -7.75
CA ILE A 120 13.97 -6.99 -6.51
C ILE A 120 13.65 -8.45 -6.24
N GLU A 121 12.38 -8.84 -6.34
CA GLU A 121 11.89 -10.19 -6.04
C GLU A 121 10.82 -10.63 -7.05
N PRO A 122 11.17 -11.46 -8.05
CA PRO A 122 10.22 -11.92 -9.07
C PRO A 122 8.99 -12.65 -8.50
N ALA A 123 9.13 -13.29 -7.33
CA ALA A 123 8.03 -14.01 -6.69
C ALA A 123 6.81 -13.11 -6.36
N VAL A 124 6.98 -11.79 -6.27
CA VAL A 124 5.88 -10.84 -6.03
C VAL A 124 5.16 -10.38 -7.30
N ALA A 125 5.51 -10.92 -8.48
CA ALA A 125 4.96 -10.51 -9.78
C ALA A 125 3.44 -10.62 -9.86
N ALA A 126 2.83 -11.65 -9.27
CA ALA A 126 1.38 -11.79 -9.22
C ALA A 126 0.70 -10.62 -8.47
N GLY A 127 1.29 -10.18 -7.36
CA GLY A 127 0.86 -8.99 -6.62
C GLY A 127 1.01 -7.71 -7.43
N ALA A 128 2.15 -7.53 -8.10
CA ALA A 128 2.40 -6.39 -8.98
C ALA A 128 1.41 -6.33 -10.16
N ALA A 129 1.11 -7.48 -10.79
CA ALA A 129 0.10 -7.57 -11.83
C ALA A 129 -1.30 -7.18 -11.33
N ALA A 130 -1.64 -7.56 -10.09
CA ALA A 130 -2.89 -7.13 -9.46
C ALA A 130 -2.94 -5.60 -9.29
N ILE A 131 -1.81 -4.93 -8.97
CA ILE A 131 -1.77 -3.45 -8.95
C ILE A 131 -2.08 -2.86 -10.33
N VAL A 132 -1.49 -3.38 -11.40
CA VAL A 132 -1.77 -2.93 -12.77
C VAL A 132 -3.26 -3.06 -13.09
N ALA A 133 -3.86 -4.22 -12.76
CA ALA A 133 -5.28 -4.45 -12.96
C ALA A 133 -6.14 -3.48 -12.13
N LEU A 134 -5.76 -3.18 -10.89
CA LEU A 134 -6.48 -2.25 -10.02
C LEU A 134 -6.36 -0.80 -10.46
N VAL A 135 -5.25 -0.38 -11.07
CA VAL A 135 -5.13 0.95 -11.71
C VAL A 135 -6.18 1.05 -12.81
N ALA A 136 -6.22 0.09 -13.74
CA ALA A 136 -7.21 0.08 -14.82
C ALA A 136 -8.66 0.05 -14.28
N LEU A 137 -8.92 -0.77 -13.25
CA LEU A 137 -10.22 -0.87 -12.61
C LEU A 137 -10.60 0.42 -11.87
N GLY A 138 -9.64 1.12 -11.27
CA GLY A 138 -9.84 2.41 -10.60
C GLY A 138 -10.39 3.46 -11.55
N TRP A 139 -9.90 3.50 -12.80
CA TRP A 139 -10.42 4.37 -13.85
C TRP A 139 -11.80 3.92 -14.35
N ALA A 140 -12.00 2.62 -14.56
CA ALA A 140 -13.29 2.08 -15.01
C ALA A 140 -14.41 2.36 -13.98
N LEU A 141 -14.17 2.03 -12.71
CA LEU A 141 -15.12 2.25 -11.62
C LEU A 141 -15.25 3.73 -11.23
N GLY A 142 -14.20 4.53 -11.47
CA GLY A 142 -14.17 5.98 -11.22
C GLY A 142 -15.24 6.75 -12.00
N ARG A 143 -15.78 6.19 -13.09
CA ARG A 143 -16.88 6.78 -13.87
C ARG A 143 -18.23 6.70 -13.17
N SER A 144 -18.41 5.74 -12.27
CA SER A 144 -19.65 5.55 -11.51
C SER A 144 -19.56 6.20 -10.13
N LEU A 145 -20.61 6.93 -9.73
CA LEU A 145 -20.75 7.43 -8.37
C LEU A 145 -21.28 6.31 -7.47
N ALA A 146 -20.37 5.63 -6.78
CA ALA A 146 -20.73 4.60 -5.80
C ALA A 146 -20.90 5.22 -4.40
N PRO A 147 -21.88 4.77 -3.59
CA PRO A 147 -22.00 5.20 -2.20
C PRO A 147 -20.72 4.90 -1.40
N ALA A 148 -20.43 5.72 -0.38
CA ALA A 148 -19.21 5.60 0.43
C ALA A 148 -19.01 4.20 1.06
N LYS A 149 -20.11 3.54 1.48
CA LYS A 149 -20.08 2.16 2.00
C LYS A 149 -19.55 1.16 0.98
N VAL A 150 -20.01 1.24 -0.27
CA VAL A 150 -19.59 0.35 -1.36
C VAL A 150 -18.14 0.59 -1.71
N LEU A 151 -17.72 1.86 -1.68
CA LEU A 151 -16.32 2.22 -1.90
C LEU A 151 -15.42 1.57 -0.86
N GLY A 152 -15.74 1.71 0.43
CA GLY A 152 -14.99 1.06 1.51
C GLY A 152 -14.86 -0.46 1.32
N LEU A 153 -15.98 -1.14 1.07
CA LEU A 153 -15.99 -2.59 0.83
C LEU A 153 -15.10 -3.00 -0.36
N ARG A 154 -15.23 -2.30 -1.50
CA ARG A 154 -14.40 -2.56 -2.69
C ARG A 154 -12.91 -2.43 -2.37
N GLN A 155 -12.51 -1.38 -1.64
CA GLN A 155 -11.10 -1.17 -1.31
C GLN A 155 -10.55 -2.27 -0.39
N THR A 156 -11.35 -2.76 0.56
CA THR A 156 -10.98 -3.89 1.41
C THR A 156 -10.77 -5.16 0.58
N PHE A 157 -11.71 -5.50 -0.31
CA PHE A 157 -11.58 -6.67 -1.18
C PHE A 157 -10.40 -6.56 -2.13
N PHE A 158 -10.18 -5.38 -2.73
CA PHE A 158 -9.03 -5.15 -3.62
C PHE A 158 -7.70 -5.23 -2.87
N GLY A 159 -7.63 -4.70 -1.64
CA GLY A 159 -6.45 -4.84 -0.79
C GLY A 159 -6.15 -6.31 -0.47
N LEU A 160 -7.18 -7.06 -0.06
CA LEU A 160 -7.05 -8.49 0.23
C LEU A 160 -6.64 -9.29 -1.01
N ALA A 161 -7.23 -8.99 -2.18
CA ALA A 161 -6.89 -9.66 -3.44
C ALA A 161 -5.42 -9.48 -3.81
N VAL A 162 -4.85 -8.28 -3.62
CA VAL A 162 -3.42 -8.04 -3.84
C VAL A 162 -2.57 -8.87 -2.89
N VAL A 163 -2.91 -8.90 -1.60
CA VAL A 163 -2.16 -9.70 -0.61
C VAL A 163 -2.20 -11.19 -0.94
N ILE A 164 -3.38 -11.71 -1.29
CA ILE A 164 -3.55 -13.11 -1.70
C ILE A 164 -2.74 -13.40 -2.97
N ALA A 165 -2.78 -12.51 -3.96
CA ALA A 165 -2.00 -12.66 -5.20
C ALA A 165 -0.49 -12.65 -4.93
N THR A 166 0.01 -11.76 -4.08
CA THR A 166 1.42 -11.74 -3.67
C THR A 166 1.82 -13.04 -2.97
N ALA A 167 1.02 -13.50 -2.02
CA ALA A 167 1.29 -14.73 -1.27
C ALA A 167 1.25 -15.97 -2.19
N ALA A 168 0.25 -16.05 -3.08
CA ALA A 168 0.15 -17.13 -4.06
C ALA A 168 1.35 -17.13 -5.02
N GLY A 169 1.78 -15.95 -5.49
CA GLY A 169 2.98 -15.82 -6.32
C GLY A 169 4.21 -16.44 -5.65
N PHE A 170 4.44 -16.10 -4.37
CA PHE A 170 5.55 -16.66 -3.61
C PHE A 170 5.48 -18.17 -3.39
N HIS A 171 4.29 -18.74 -3.18
CA HIS A 171 4.16 -20.18 -2.96
C HIS A 171 4.19 -21.02 -4.24
N LEU A 172 4.02 -20.39 -5.41
CA LEU A 172 3.94 -21.08 -6.70
C LEU A 172 5.23 -21.01 -7.53
N THR A 173 6.22 -20.23 -7.09
CA THR A 173 7.53 -20.05 -7.75
C THR A 173 8.66 -20.62 -6.89
#